data_AF-A0A6J7S7C8-F1
#
_entry.id   AF-A0A6J7S7C8-F1
#
_cell.length_a   1.000
_cell.length_b   1.000
_cell.length_c   1.000
_cell.angle_alpha   90.00
_cell.angle_beta   90.00
_cell.angle_gamma   90.00
#
_symmetry.space_group_name_H-M   'P 1'
#
loop_
_entity.id
_entity.type
_entity.pdbx_description
1 polymer ?
#
loop_
_entity_poly.entity_id
_entity_poly.type
_entity_poly.pdbx_seq_one_letter_code
_entity_poly.pdbx_strand_id
1 'polypeptide(L)'
;MYLGGNGLECEVEYVDETTVRFLTDKSNTSHEGGVFDPELRIAKEGRFDNRFHKSTNQSPAQLIGLVCDGEGTGAPYECRNEEHWVFAGTGLKNGDKFGINSLHERIPGGASGHEMDNRTANTGEGFISLAKGLNPETIGSSGAEMLYKDFPGKGGEVFAVGSMNYISSLLVDKPLSDITKNVLNRFLRNDKGQK
;
A
#
# COMPACT_ATOMS: atom_id res chain seq x y z
N MET A 1 -5.03 -6.30 -7.34
CA MET A 1 -3.64 -5.95 -6.97
C MET A 1 -3.58 -4.44 -6.84
N TYR A 2 -2.97 -3.93 -5.78
CA TYR A 2 -2.73 -2.52 -5.54
C TYR A 2 -1.23 -2.28 -5.49
N LEU A 3 -0.67 -1.75 -6.59
CA LEU A 3 0.77 -1.61 -6.82
C LEU A 3 1.25 -0.15 -6.65
N GLY A 4 0.53 0.64 -5.85
CA GLY A 4 0.79 2.06 -5.62
C GLY A 4 0.73 2.43 -4.14
N GLY A 5 0.81 3.73 -3.87
CA GLY A 5 0.56 4.39 -2.59
C GLY A 5 -0.50 5.48 -2.77
N ASN A 6 -1.20 5.84 -1.69
CA ASN A 6 -2.22 6.89 -1.63
C ASN A 6 -3.35 6.79 -2.70
N GLY A 7 -3.74 5.58 -3.09
CA GLY A 7 -4.59 5.34 -4.25
C GLY A 7 -6.09 5.50 -4.03
N LEU A 8 -6.57 5.46 -2.79
CA LEU A 8 -7.98 5.66 -2.43
C LEU A 8 -8.07 6.72 -1.35
N GLU A 9 -8.31 7.96 -1.77
CA GLU A 9 -8.11 9.11 -0.90
C GLU A 9 -9.37 9.96 -0.72
N CYS A 10 -10.03 10.39 -1.81
CA CYS A 10 -11.26 11.17 -1.78
C CYS A 10 -12.27 10.66 -2.81
N GLU A 11 -13.53 10.99 -2.59
CA GLU A 11 -14.59 10.73 -3.55
C GLU A 11 -14.43 11.57 -4.81
N VAL A 12 -14.86 11.00 -5.93
CA VAL A 12 -14.97 11.70 -7.20
C VAL A 12 -16.39 11.56 -7.73
N GLU A 13 -16.91 12.64 -8.31
CA GLU A 13 -18.22 12.69 -8.94
C GLU A 13 -18.03 12.90 -10.44
N TYR A 14 -18.54 11.97 -11.25
CA TYR A 14 -18.66 12.17 -12.69
C TYR A 14 -19.90 13.04 -12.94
N VAL A 15 -19.67 14.29 -13.34
CA VAL A 15 -20.75 15.26 -13.60
C VAL A 15 -21.37 14.98 -14.97
N ASP A 16 -20.53 14.62 -15.94
CA ASP A 16 -20.88 14.21 -17.29
C ASP A 16 -19.75 13.34 -17.88
N GLU A 17 -19.82 12.99 -19.18
CA GLU A 17 -18.83 12.13 -19.86
C GLU A 17 -17.40 12.70 -19.91
N THR A 18 -17.24 14.00 -19.68
CA THR A 18 -15.98 14.73 -19.83
C THR A 18 -15.52 15.45 -18.57
N THR A 19 -16.38 15.51 -17.55
CA THR A 19 -16.16 16.32 -16.34
C THR A 19 -16.17 15.45 -15.09
N VAL A 20 -15.09 15.54 -14.31
CA VAL A 20 -14.98 14.94 -12.98
C VAL A 20 -14.75 16.03 -11.93
N ARG A 21 -15.47 15.93 -10.82
CA ARG A 21 -15.27 16.75 -9.63
C ARG A 21 -14.61 15.91 -8.56
N PHE A 22 -13.49 16.40 -8.03
CA PHE A 22 -12.85 15.82 -6.87
C PHE A 22 -13.45 16.45 -5.61
N LEU A 23 -14.02 15.65 -4.73
CA LEU A 23 -14.64 16.11 -3.50
C LEU A 23 -13.55 16.27 -2.42
N THR A 24 -12.61 17.18 -2.69
CA THR A 24 -11.52 17.50 -1.77
C THR A 24 -12.05 18.37 -0.65
N ASP A 25 -12.22 17.78 0.53
CA ASP A 25 -12.40 18.53 1.77
C ASP A 25 -11.03 18.93 2.35
N LYS A 26 -10.93 20.12 2.95
CA LYS A 26 -9.72 20.59 3.66
C LYS A 26 -9.75 20.32 5.16
N SER A 27 -10.80 19.70 5.69
CA SER A 27 -10.97 19.59 7.15
C SER A 27 -10.53 18.24 7.74
N ASN A 28 -9.81 18.33 8.87
CA ASN A 28 -9.33 17.33 9.84
C ASN A 28 -9.62 15.85 9.54
N THR A 29 -9.01 15.30 8.49
CA THR A 29 -8.79 13.85 8.36
C THR A 29 -7.40 13.55 8.88
N SER A 30 -7.28 12.51 9.69
CA SER A 30 -6.03 12.22 10.39
C SER A 30 -5.82 10.73 10.33
N HIS A 31 -4.98 10.33 9.39
CA HIS A 31 -4.02 9.28 9.68
C HIS A 31 -2.79 9.87 10.29
N GLU A 32 -2.12 9.08 11.11
CA GLU A 32 -0.96 9.50 11.89
C GLU A 32 -0.11 10.48 11.06
N GLY A 33 -0.20 11.75 11.41
CA GLY A 33 0.49 12.81 10.70
C GLY A 33 0.18 13.00 9.22
N GLY A 34 -1.09 13.23 8.87
CA GLY A 34 -1.44 13.99 7.67
C GLY A 34 -0.45 15.16 7.50
N VAL A 35 0.23 15.16 6.36
CA VAL A 35 1.48 15.88 6.09
C VAL A 35 1.44 17.37 6.43
N PHE A 36 0.24 17.94 6.43
CA PHE A 36 0.02 19.38 6.46
C PHE A 36 -0.52 19.96 7.78
N ASP A 37 -0.73 19.14 8.83
CA ASP A 37 -1.15 19.63 10.16
C ASP A 37 -0.19 19.16 11.28
N PRO A 38 0.70 20.04 11.78
CA PRO A 38 1.65 19.75 12.85
C PRO A 38 1.04 19.43 14.23
N GLU A 39 -0.18 19.87 14.52
CA GLU A 39 -0.82 19.63 15.82
C GLU A 39 -1.53 18.28 15.84
N LEU A 40 -2.19 17.91 14.72
CA LEU A 40 -2.75 16.57 14.53
C LEU A 40 -1.66 15.49 14.43
N ARG A 41 -0.45 15.85 13.98
CA ARG A 41 0.76 15.00 14.01
C ARG A 41 1.11 14.51 15.43
N ILE A 42 0.92 15.35 16.44
CA ILE A 42 1.31 15.03 17.83
C ILE A 42 0.18 14.29 18.56
N ALA A 43 -1.07 14.60 18.24
CA ALA A 43 -2.22 14.14 19.02
C ALA A 43 -2.61 12.67 18.75
N LYS A 44 -2.30 12.08 17.59
CA LYS A 44 -2.84 10.75 17.18
C LYS A 44 -4.38 10.63 17.34
N GLU A 45 -5.10 11.73 17.25
CA GLU A 45 -6.53 11.85 17.61
C GLU A 45 -7.49 11.74 16.42
N GLY A 46 -7.00 11.26 15.28
CA GLY A 46 -7.81 11.13 14.06
C GLY A 46 -8.95 10.15 14.17
N ARG A 47 -10.16 10.64 13.92
CA ARG A 47 -11.35 9.78 13.83
C ARG A 47 -11.43 8.96 12.53
N PHE A 48 -10.80 9.44 11.45
CA PHE A 48 -10.90 8.85 10.12
C PHE A 48 -9.53 8.78 9.44
N ASP A 49 -9.14 7.59 8.97
CA ASP A 49 -8.96 7.33 7.53
C ASP A 49 -8.20 8.39 6.72
N ASN A 50 -8.95 8.84 5.73
CA ASN A 50 -8.65 9.94 4.85
C ASN A 50 -9.99 10.61 4.52
N ARG A 51 -10.00 11.46 3.48
CA ARG A 51 -11.20 12.18 3.06
C ARG A 51 -12.33 11.24 2.65
N PHE A 52 -12.01 10.13 2.00
CA PHE A 52 -12.97 9.09 1.61
C PHE A 52 -13.62 8.43 2.83
N HIS A 53 -12.83 8.05 3.84
CA HIS A 53 -13.39 7.48 5.08
C HIS A 53 -14.32 8.47 5.77
N LYS A 54 -13.95 9.74 5.81
CA LYS A 54 -14.78 10.75 6.46
C LYS A 54 -16.13 10.97 5.78
N SER A 55 -16.16 11.03 4.45
CA SER A 55 -17.38 11.29 3.68
C SER A 55 -18.30 10.07 3.60
N THR A 56 -17.72 8.87 3.49
CA THR A 56 -18.49 7.61 3.36
C THR A 56 -18.74 6.90 4.69
N ASN A 57 -17.98 7.23 5.73
CA ASN A 57 -17.83 6.43 6.95
C ASN A 57 -17.36 4.98 6.66
N GLN A 58 -16.62 4.76 5.57
CA GLN A 58 -15.98 3.51 5.19
C GLN A 58 -14.49 3.71 4.90
N SER A 59 -13.62 3.06 5.69
CA SER A 59 -12.19 3.15 5.48
C SER A 59 -11.74 2.33 4.25
N PRO A 60 -10.87 2.88 3.38
CA PRO A 60 -10.19 2.10 2.34
C PRO A 60 -9.35 0.95 2.88
N ALA A 61 -8.85 1.05 4.13
CA ALA A 61 -8.12 -0.03 4.80
C ALA A 61 -8.95 -1.32 4.94
N GLN A 62 -10.29 -1.23 4.93
CA GLN A 62 -11.17 -2.40 4.96
C GLN A 62 -11.14 -3.18 3.64
N LEU A 63 -10.84 -2.51 2.53
CA LEU A 63 -10.79 -3.09 1.19
C LEU A 63 -9.36 -3.50 0.80
N ILE A 64 -8.42 -2.56 0.86
CA ILE A 64 -7.04 -2.76 0.38
C ILE A 64 -6.02 -3.02 1.50
N GLY A 65 -6.44 -2.90 2.76
CA GLY A 65 -5.60 -3.16 3.93
C GLY A 65 -4.77 -1.97 4.42
N LEU A 66 -4.53 -1.00 3.55
CA LEU A 66 -3.55 0.07 3.74
C LEU A 66 -4.14 1.45 3.44
N VAL A 67 -3.61 2.49 4.09
CA VAL A 67 -3.88 3.90 3.80
C VAL A 67 -2.60 4.71 3.98
N CYS A 68 -2.44 5.78 3.21
CA CYS A 68 -1.27 6.66 3.24
C CYS A 68 -0.98 7.19 4.66
N ASP A 69 0.26 6.99 5.08
CA ASP A 69 0.81 7.28 6.42
C ASP A 69 2.25 7.86 6.32
N GLY A 70 2.77 8.07 5.12
CA GLY A 70 4.07 8.69 4.96
C GLY A 70 4.36 9.16 3.55
N GLU A 71 5.26 10.13 3.44
CA GLU A 71 5.70 10.67 2.17
C GLU A 71 7.18 11.07 2.15
N GLY A 72 7.70 11.32 0.95
CA GLY A 72 8.94 12.08 0.78
C GLY A 72 10.24 11.32 1.05
N THR A 73 10.18 10.03 1.38
CA THR A 73 11.37 9.17 1.55
C THR A 73 11.35 7.99 0.58
N GLY A 74 12.50 7.34 0.37
CA GLY A 74 12.64 6.13 -0.43
C GLY A 74 13.61 5.15 0.22
N ALA A 75 13.23 3.87 0.28
CA ALA A 75 14.03 2.79 0.85
C ALA A 75 13.67 1.43 0.22
N PRO A 76 14.50 0.39 0.39
CA PRO A 76 14.11 -0.99 0.08
C PRO A 76 13.04 -1.51 1.03
N TYR A 77 12.36 -2.58 0.63
CA TYR A 77 11.57 -3.42 1.53
C TYR A 77 12.47 -4.43 2.25
N GLU A 78 12.04 -4.85 3.43
CA GLU A 78 12.52 -6.01 4.18
C GLU A 78 11.48 -7.13 4.09
N CYS A 79 11.90 -8.33 3.69
CA CYS A 79 11.05 -9.52 3.69
C CYS A 79 10.72 -9.96 5.12
N ARG A 80 9.45 -10.20 5.42
CA ARG A 80 8.97 -10.60 6.76
C ARG A 80 8.23 -11.93 6.78
N ASN A 81 7.93 -12.50 5.62
CA ASN A 81 7.19 -13.76 5.52
C ASN A 81 7.66 -14.59 4.32
N GLU A 82 8.92 -15.03 4.35
CA GLU A 82 9.58 -15.76 3.24
C GLU A 82 8.84 -17.02 2.78
N GLU A 83 8.07 -17.67 3.67
CA GLU A 83 7.36 -18.91 3.39
C GLU A 83 6.08 -18.67 2.56
N HIS A 84 5.59 -17.43 2.50
CA HIS A 84 4.41 -17.09 1.74
C HIS A 84 4.66 -17.26 0.22
N TRP A 85 3.69 -17.82 -0.49
CA TRP A 85 3.82 -18.18 -1.92
C TRP A 85 4.22 -17.01 -2.83
N VAL A 86 3.97 -15.77 -2.41
CA VAL A 86 4.39 -14.55 -3.15
C VAL A 86 5.90 -14.49 -3.33
N PHE A 87 6.68 -15.04 -2.39
CA PHE A 87 8.14 -15.07 -2.42
C PHE A 87 8.71 -16.34 -3.06
N ALA A 88 7.88 -17.23 -3.58
CA ALA A 88 8.33 -18.48 -4.19
C ALA A 88 9.33 -18.23 -5.33
N GLY A 89 10.50 -18.87 -5.26
CA GLY A 89 11.54 -18.76 -6.28
C GLY A 89 12.32 -17.43 -6.30
N THR A 90 12.05 -16.51 -5.36
CA THR A 90 12.83 -15.26 -5.22
C THR A 90 14.19 -15.47 -4.55
N GLY A 91 14.30 -16.51 -3.71
CA GLY A 91 15.47 -16.75 -2.86
C GLY A 91 15.54 -15.87 -1.61
N LEU A 92 14.60 -14.95 -1.42
CA LEU A 92 14.57 -14.06 -0.26
C LEU A 92 14.33 -14.82 1.05
N LYS A 93 15.01 -14.37 2.10
CA LYS A 93 14.83 -14.78 3.49
C LYS A 93 14.25 -13.67 4.34
N ASN A 94 13.66 -14.01 5.48
CA ASN A 94 13.22 -13.03 6.46
C ASN A 94 14.41 -12.15 6.87
N GLY A 95 14.25 -10.83 6.76
CA GLY A 95 15.31 -9.84 6.96
C GLY A 95 16.07 -9.43 5.69
N ASP A 96 15.93 -10.16 4.58
CA ASP A 96 16.55 -9.76 3.32
C ASP A 96 15.88 -8.52 2.74
N LYS A 97 16.72 -7.68 2.10
CA LYS A 97 16.30 -6.45 1.45
C LYS A 97 16.01 -6.69 -0.03
N PHE A 98 14.94 -6.08 -0.53
CA PHE A 98 14.59 -6.11 -1.95
C PHE A 98 13.92 -4.81 -2.39
N GLY A 99 13.82 -4.57 -3.70
CA GLY A 99 13.41 -3.26 -4.21
C GLY A 99 14.47 -2.19 -3.98
N ILE A 100 15.74 -2.56 -4.13
CA ILE A 100 16.89 -1.67 -3.91
C ILE A 100 17.06 -0.73 -5.10
N ASN A 101 16.94 -1.28 -6.32
CA ASN A 101 17.06 -0.50 -7.54
C ASN A 101 15.75 0.23 -7.83
N SER A 102 15.83 1.51 -8.18
CA SER A 102 14.66 2.33 -8.54
C SER A 102 15.02 3.33 -9.62
N LEU A 103 14.13 3.49 -10.60
CA LEU A 103 14.21 4.52 -11.62
C LEU A 103 13.63 5.87 -11.16
N HIS A 104 13.19 5.96 -9.90
CA HIS A 104 12.53 7.16 -9.39
C HIS A 104 13.53 8.25 -9.00
N GLU A 105 13.67 9.28 -9.85
CA GLU A 105 14.69 10.32 -9.68
C GLU A 105 14.35 11.37 -8.60
N ARG A 106 13.06 11.66 -8.38
CA ARG A 106 12.64 12.68 -7.39
C ARG A 106 12.83 12.20 -5.95
N ILE A 107 12.52 10.94 -5.70
CA ILE A 107 12.58 10.28 -4.39
C ILE A 107 13.36 8.97 -4.58
N PRO A 108 14.71 9.03 -4.56
CA PRO A 108 15.55 7.85 -4.72
C PRO A 108 15.56 7.02 -3.43
N GLY A 109 16.20 5.83 -3.49
CA GLY A 109 16.49 5.01 -2.31
C GLY A 109 15.79 3.65 -2.28
N GLY A 110 14.77 3.43 -3.13
CA GLY A 110 14.18 2.11 -3.34
C GLY A 110 12.68 2.14 -3.61
N ALA A 111 12.09 0.95 -3.56
CA ALA A 111 10.72 0.66 -3.96
C ALA A 111 9.65 0.99 -2.91
N SER A 112 10.04 1.25 -1.66
CA SER A 112 9.19 1.79 -0.61
C SER A 112 9.44 3.29 -0.52
N GLY A 113 8.62 4.10 -1.19
CA GLY A 113 8.77 5.54 -1.16
C GLY A 113 7.76 6.39 -1.91
N HIS A 114 8.06 7.68 -1.88
CA HIS A 114 7.28 8.85 -2.28
C HIS A 114 5.98 9.04 -1.53
N GLU A 115 5.05 8.07 -1.60
CA GLU A 115 3.86 7.99 -0.77
C GLU A 115 3.74 6.53 -0.34
N MET A 116 3.52 6.33 0.97
CA MET A 116 3.64 5.04 1.63
C MET A 116 2.42 4.79 2.47
N ASP A 117 1.82 3.62 2.27
CA ASP A 117 0.60 3.22 2.94
C ASP A 117 0.88 2.16 3.99
N ASN A 118 0.17 2.26 5.11
CA ASN A 118 0.29 1.38 6.26
C ASN A 118 -1.06 0.93 6.79
N ARG A 119 -1.05 -0.11 7.62
CA ARG A 119 -2.23 -0.55 8.36
C ARG A 119 -2.65 0.49 9.39
N THR A 120 -3.94 0.50 9.67
CA THR A 120 -4.62 1.44 10.55
C THR A 120 -5.47 0.66 11.55
N ALA A 121 -6.04 1.33 12.54
CA ALA A 121 -7.02 0.70 13.43
C ALA A 121 -8.28 0.19 12.69
N ASN A 122 -8.51 0.64 11.45
CA ASN A 122 -9.62 0.22 10.61
C ASN A 122 -9.22 -0.86 9.59
N THR A 123 -7.95 -1.28 9.54
CA THR A 123 -7.55 -2.47 8.79
C THR A 123 -8.28 -3.68 9.37
N GLY A 124 -9.12 -4.33 8.55
CA GLY A 124 -9.86 -5.51 8.97
C GLY A 124 -8.97 -6.72 9.27
N GLU A 125 -9.55 -7.76 9.85
CA GLU A 125 -8.84 -9.00 10.14
C GLU A 125 -8.42 -9.76 8.86
N GLY A 126 -7.44 -10.66 8.98
CA GLY A 126 -7.03 -11.59 7.92
C GLY A 126 -6.03 -11.03 6.89
N PHE A 127 -5.61 -9.77 7.01
CA PHE A 127 -4.47 -9.27 6.26
C PHE A 127 -3.16 -9.81 6.83
N ILE A 128 -2.36 -10.44 5.97
CA ILE A 128 -1.06 -11.03 6.28
C ILE A 128 0.03 -10.04 5.86
N SER A 129 0.91 -9.69 6.80
CA SER A 129 2.12 -8.91 6.52
C SER A 129 3.14 -9.75 5.77
N LEU A 130 3.64 -9.21 4.66
CA LEU A 130 4.61 -9.86 3.78
C LEU A 130 5.98 -9.18 3.84
N ALA A 131 6.00 -7.86 3.83
CA ALA A 131 7.22 -7.05 3.85
C ALA A 131 6.95 -5.64 4.40
N LYS A 132 8.00 -4.93 4.79
CA LYS A 132 7.91 -3.53 5.27
C LYS A 132 9.08 -2.71 4.72
N GLY A 133 8.80 -1.49 4.30
CA GLY A 133 9.81 -0.52 3.90
C GLY A 133 10.73 -0.14 5.04
N LEU A 134 12.02 0.02 4.75
CA LEU A 134 13.05 0.44 5.71
C LEU A 134 13.23 1.96 5.77
N ASN A 135 12.16 2.70 5.45
CA ASN A 135 12.16 4.16 5.56
C ASN A 135 12.33 4.57 7.03
N PRO A 136 12.96 5.72 7.31
CA PRO A 136 13.06 6.22 8.68
C PRO A 136 11.70 6.33 9.34
N GLU A 137 11.55 5.76 10.53
CA GLU A 137 10.35 5.94 11.34
C GLU A 137 10.36 7.34 11.95
N THR A 138 9.44 8.17 11.50
CA THR A 138 9.20 9.51 12.03
C THR A 138 7.70 9.73 12.22
N ILE A 139 7.33 10.76 12.97
CA ILE A 139 5.92 11.12 13.17
C ILE A 139 5.31 11.46 11.79
N GLY A 140 4.38 10.62 11.31
CA GLY A 140 3.73 10.78 10.00
C GLY A 140 4.58 10.34 8.80
N SER A 141 5.55 9.45 9.02
CA SER A 141 6.19 8.71 7.95
C SER A 141 6.73 7.39 8.47
N SER A 142 6.13 6.29 8.02
CA SER A 142 6.70 4.94 8.14
C SER A 142 6.80 4.28 6.77
N GLY A 143 7.75 3.35 6.61
CA GLY A 143 7.94 2.65 5.33
C GLY A 143 6.70 1.89 4.90
N ALA A 144 6.49 1.74 3.59
CA ALA A 144 5.32 1.06 3.02
C ALA A 144 5.17 -0.36 3.55
N GLU A 145 3.95 -0.79 3.84
CA GLU A 145 3.67 -2.17 4.20
C GLU A 145 3.14 -2.96 3.00
N MET A 146 3.69 -4.15 2.77
CA MET A 146 3.21 -5.08 1.76
C MET A 146 2.33 -6.14 2.42
N LEU A 147 1.09 -6.27 1.94
CA LEU A 147 0.08 -7.17 2.50
C LEU A 147 -0.54 -8.10 1.47
N TYR A 148 -1.05 -9.20 1.97
CA TYR A 148 -1.94 -10.10 1.24
C TYR A 148 -3.15 -10.47 2.09
N LYS A 149 -4.30 -10.64 1.45
CA LYS A 149 -5.50 -11.21 2.05
C LYS A 149 -6.26 -12.05 1.03
N ASP A 150 -6.64 -13.24 1.46
CA ASP A 150 -7.67 -14.04 0.78
C ASP A 150 -9.05 -13.71 1.36
N PHE A 151 -10.09 -13.77 0.54
CA PHE A 151 -11.49 -13.72 0.95
C PHE A 151 -12.18 -15.06 0.63
N PRO A 152 -11.97 -16.09 1.49
CA PRO A 152 -12.57 -17.40 1.30
C PRO A 152 -14.08 -17.34 1.07
N GLY A 153 -14.58 -18.14 0.13
CA GLY A 153 -16.01 -18.22 -0.21
C GLY A 153 -16.55 -17.05 -1.05
N LYS A 154 -15.91 -15.87 -1.03
CA LYS A 154 -16.24 -14.72 -1.88
C LYS A 154 -15.39 -14.65 -3.16
N GLY A 155 -14.38 -15.50 -3.29
CA GLY A 155 -13.65 -15.78 -4.53
C GLY A 155 -12.68 -14.68 -4.99
N GLY A 156 -12.20 -13.84 -4.07
CA GLY A 156 -11.29 -12.74 -4.39
C GLY A 156 -10.09 -12.69 -3.47
N GLU A 157 -9.00 -12.15 -3.98
CA GLU A 157 -7.75 -11.97 -3.24
C GLU A 157 -7.26 -10.53 -3.42
N VAL A 158 -6.64 -9.99 -2.37
CA VAL A 158 -6.03 -8.65 -2.37
C VAL A 158 -4.54 -8.81 -2.10
N PHE A 159 -3.74 -8.19 -2.96
CA PHE A 159 -2.31 -7.99 -2.76
C PHE A 159 -2.04 -6.50 -2.89
N ALA A 160 -1.39 -5.91 -1.89
CA ALA A 160 -1.16 -4.48 -1.75
C ALA A 160 0.31 -4.24 -1.39
N VAL A 161 0.97 -3.31 -2.09
CA VAL A 161 2.40 -3.00 -1.87
C VAL A 161 2.60 -1.72 -1.06
N GLY A 162 1.59 -0.85 -1.02
CA GLY A 162 1.58 0.37 -0.22
C GLY A 162 2.63 1.40 -0.62
N SER A 163 3.12 1.41 -1.86
CA SER A 163 4.11 2.41 -2.28
C SER A 163 3.96 2.84 -3.73
N MET A 164 4.05 4.14 -3.96
CA MET A 164 4.10 4.71 -5.30
C MET A 164 5.40 4.36 -6.05
N ASN A 165 6.53 4.27 -5.34
CA ASN A 165 7.83 3.90 -5.92
C ASN A 165 7.93 2.44 -6.39
N TYR A 166 6.94 1.59 -6.08
CA TYR A 166 6.99 0.16 -6.42
C TYR A 166 7.19 -0.07 -7.93
N ILE A 167 6.41 0.64 -8.76
CA ILE A 167 6.43 0.47 -10.21
C ILE A 167 7.75 0.93 -10.82
N SER A 168 8.35 2.01 -10.31
CA SER A 168 9.66 2.48 -10.76
C SER A 168 10.82 1.52 -10.44
N SER A 169 10.62 0.60 -9.51
CA SER A 169 11.59 -0.46 -9.19
C SER A 169 11.30 -1.78 -9.87
N LEU A 170 10.06 -1.99 -10.34
CA LEU A 170 9.57 -3.29 -10.82
C LEU A 170 10.46 -3.91 -11.90
N LEU A 171 10.92 -3.13 -12.88
CA LEU A 171 11.68 -3.63 -14.03
C LEU A 171 13.20 -3.70 -13.81
N VAL A 172 13.69 -3.10 -12.71
CA VAL A 172 15.12 -2.98 -12.41
C VAL A 172 15.53 -3.74 -11.15
N ASP A 173 14.57 -4.30 -10.42
CA ASP A 173 14.78 -5.14 -9.24
C ASP A 173 14.15 -6.53 -9.45
N LYS A 174 15.01 -7.55 -9.55
CA LYS A 174 14.60 -8.91 -9.92
C LYS A 174 13.63 -9.55 -8.89
N PRO A 175 13.88 -9.49 -7.57
CA PRO A 175 12.90 -9.99 -6.60
C PRO A 175 11.52 -9.35 -6.73
N LEU A 176 11.43 -8.03 -6.97
CA LEU A 176 10.12 -7.37 -7.19
C LEU A 176 9.40 -7.87 -8.45
N SER A 177 10.14 -8.03 -9.55
CA SER A 177 9.63 -8.65 -10.77
C SER A 177 9.06 -10.05 -10.50
N ASP A 178 9.80 -10.88 -9.76
CA ASP A 178 9.39 -12.26 -9.44
C ASP A 178 8.17 -12.29 -8.51
N ILE A 179 8.12 -11.45 -7.48
CA ILE A 179 6.96 -11.32 -6.58
C ILE A 179 5.71 -10.90 -7.37
N THR A 180 5.83 -9.87 -8.21
CA THR A 180 4.70 -9.39 -9.03
C THR A 180 4.22 -10.48 -9.99
N LYS A 181 5.16 -11.18 -10.63
CA LYS A 181 4.85 -12.32 -11.51
C LYS A 181 4.12 -13.44 -10.76
N ASN A 182 4.56 -13.77 -9.55
CA ASN A 182 3.91 -14.79 -8.72
C ASN A 182 2.45 -14.41 -8.43
N VAL A 183 2.22 -13.16 -7.99
CA VAL A 183 0.86 -12.65 -7.70
C VAL A 183 -0.01 -12.65 -8.95
N LEU A 184 0.49 -12.09 -10.05
CA LEU A 184 -0.24 -12.02 -11.31
C LEU A 184 -0.61 -13.42 -11.82
N ASN A 185 0.35 -14.35 -11.82
CA ASN A 185 0.10 -15.73 -12.23
C ASN A 185 -0.94 -16.41 -11.37
N ARG A 186 -0.94 -16.18 -10.05
CA ARG A 186 -1.97 -16.74 -9.16
C ARG A 186 -3.33 -16.14 -9.46
N PHE A 187 -3.44 -14.81 -9.56
CA PHE A 187 -4.72 -14.14 -9.77
C PHE A 187 -5.33 -14.43 -11.15
N LEU A 188 -4.51 -14.84 -12.12
CA LEU A 188 -4.96 -15.27 -13.45
C LEU A 188 -5.33 -16.77 -13.52
N ARG A 189 -5.07 -17.58 -12.49
CA ARG A 189 -5.49 -18.98 -12.49
C ARG A 189 -7.01 -19.05 -12.46
N ASN A 190 -7.60 -19.57 -13.53
CA ASN A 190 -9.01 -19.92 -13.57
C ASN A 190 -9.22 -21.24 -12.81
N ASP A 191 -9.46 -21.18 -11.51
CA ASP A 191 -9.89 -22.37 -10.73
C ASP A 191 -11.37 -22.74 -10.99
N LYS A 192 -11.88 -22.48 -12.21
CA LYS A 192 -13.21 -22.94 -12.68
C LYS A 192 -13.22 -24.41 -13.13
N GLY A 193 -12.27 -25.23 -12.68
CA GLY A 193 -11.98 -26.54 -13.28
C GLY A 193 -11.81 -27.72 -12.34
N GLN A 194 -12.14 -27.64 -11.05
CA GLN A 194 -12.15 -28.80 -10.15
C GLN A 194 -13.34 -28.75 -9.18
N LYS A 195 -14.49 -29.21 -9.65
CA LYS A 195 -15.57 -29.79 -8.84
C LYS A 195 -16.07 -31.03 -9.55
#